data_AF-A0A945P9Q4-F1
#
_entry.id   AF-A0A945P9Q4-F1
#
_cell.length_a   1.000
_cell.length_b   1.000
_cell.length_c   1.000
_cell.angle_alpha   90.00
_cell.angle_beta   90.00
_cell.angle_gamma   90.00
#
_symmetry.space_group_name_H-M   'P 1'
#
loop_
_entity.id
_entity.type
_entity.pdbx_description
1 polymer ?
#
loop_
_entity_poly.entity_id
_entity_poly.type
_entity_poly.pdbx_seq_one_letter_code
_entity_poly.pdbx_strand_id
1 'polypeptide(L)' 'MSDTQNDNDLHRIAEALERISPASPPVPDFSAADAFVWHADNDRLEPVHHVNRIPLALLKGIDGSR' A
#
# COMPACT_ATOMS: atom_id res chain seq x y z
N MET A 1 -42.42 7.77 7.74
CA MET A 1 -41.83 8.59 8.83
C MET A 1 -40.64 7.89 9.47
N SER A 2 -40.65 6.56 9.64
CA SER A 2 -39.51 5.80 10.18
C SER A 2 -38.28 5.75 9.25
N ASP A 3 -38.46 5.70 7.93
CA ASP A 3 -37.33 5.61 6.98
C ASP A 3 -36.47 6.89 6.96
N THR A 4 -37.10 8.06 7.07
CA THR A 4 -36.41 9.36 7.12
C THR A 4 -35.57 9.55 8.40
N GLN A 5 -35.99 8.92 9.51
CA GLN A 5 -35.24 8.95 10.76
C GLN A 5 -33.97 8.09 10.64
N ASN A 6 -34.08 6.89 10.05
CA ASN A 6 -32.93 6.02 9.82
C ASN A 6 -31.89 6.67 8.90
N ASP A 7 -32.31 7.33 7.82
CA ASP A 7 -31.39 8.03 6.92
C ASP A 7 -30.61 9.14 7.63
N ASN A 8 -31.27 9.88 8.53
CA ASN A 8 -30.64 10.95 9.31
C ASN A 8 -29.62 10.39 10.31
N ASP A 9 -29.97 9.30 10.99
CA ASP A 9 -29.06 8.64 11.93
C ASP A 9 -27.83 8.05 11.21
N LEU A 10 -28.02 7.44 10.04
CA LEU A 10 -26.91 6.96 9.20
C LEU A 10 -26.02 8.11 8.72
N HIS A 11 -26.60 9.24 8.33
CA HIS A 11 -25.84 10.42 7.90
C HIS A 11 -24.97 10.97 9.02
N ARG A 12 -25.54 11.13 10.22
CA ARG A 12 -24.80 11.61 11.40
C ARG A 12 -23.67 10.65 11.80
N ILE A 13 -23.88 9.35 11.66
CA ILE A 13 -22.83 8.34 11.88
C ILE A 13 -21.71 8.50 10.85
N ALA A 14 -22.03 8.66 9.56
CA ALA A 14 -21.04 8.90 8.50
C ALA A 14 -20.20 10.15 8.79
N GLU A 15 -20.85 11.29 9.11
CA GLU A 15 -20.17 12.54 9.47
C GLU A 15 -19.27 12.40 10.70
N ALA A 16 -19.69 11.60 11.69
CA ALA A 16 -18.88 11.32 12.86
C ALA A 16 -17.65 10.47 12.52
N LEU A 17 -17.81 9.45 11.66
CA LEU A 17 -16.72 8.59 11.21
C LEU A 17 -15.71 9.35 10.34
N GLU A 18 -16.18 10.25 9.47
CA GLU A 18 -15.32 11.07 8.61
C GLU A 18 -14.42 12.01 9.40
N ARG A 19 -14.91 12.61 10.49
CA ARG A 19 -14.08 13.45 11.38
C ARG A 19 -13.00 12.69 12.14
N ILE A 20 -13.18 11.38 12.34
CA ILE A 20 -12.25 10.52 13.09
C ILE A 20 -11.26 9.83 12.13
N SER A 21 -11.60 9.73 10.84
CA SER A 21 -10.74 9.06 9.86
C SER A 21 -9.46 9.86 9.61
N PRO A 22 -8.28 9.22 9.68
CA PRO A 22 -7.04 9.84 9.26
C PRO A 22 -7.04 10.06 7.75
N ALA A 23 -6.23 11.03 7.28
CA ALA A 23 -6.02 11.20 5.85
C ALA A 23 -5.47 9.90 5.24
N SER A 24 -5.95 9.55 4.05
CA SER A 24 -5.40 8.42 3.30
C SER A 24 -3.89 8.60 3.10
N PRO A 25 -3.09 7.55 3.27
CA PRO A 25 -1.66 7.62 3.00
C PRO A 25 -1.40 7.99 1.54
N PRO A 26 -0.30 8.71 1.24
CA PRO A 26 0.07 9.02 -0.13
C PRO A 26 0.36 7.74 -0.92
N VAL A 27 -0.02 7.74 -2.20
CA VAL A 27 0.30 6.64 -3.11
C VAL A 27 1.82 6.57 -3.30
N PRO A 28 2.42 5.36 -3.28
CA PRO A 28 3.85 5.20 -3.56
C PRO A 28 4.23 5.72 -4.94
N ASP A 29 5.35 6.45 -5.04
CA ASP A 29 5.96 6.82 -6.31
C ASP A 29 6.78 5.64 -6.85
N PHE A 30 6.19 4.88 -7.78
CA PHE A 30 6.84 3.76 -8.44
C PHE A 30 7.94 4.17 -9.43
N SER A 31 8.10 5.46 -9.73
CA SER A 31 9.20 5.96 -10.57
C SER A 31 10.49 6.26 -9.77
N ALA A 32 10.41 6.25 -8.44
CA ALA A 32 11.53 6.61 -7.56
C ALA A 32 12.70 5.60 -7.55
N ALA A 33 12.44 4.33 -7.91
CA ALA A 33 13.44 3.27 -7.96
C ALA A 33 12.97 2.05 -8.76
N ASP A 34 13.91 1.18 -9.14
CA ASP A 34 13.63 -0.10 -9.81
C ASP A 34 13.21 -1.21 -8.84
N ALA A 35 13.42 -1.03 -7.53
CA ALA A 35 13.15 -2.04 -6.50
C ALA A 35 12.70 -1.38 -5.20
N PHE A 36 11.87 -2.11 -4.44
CA PHE A 36 11.28 -1.63 -3.20
C PHE A 36 11.32 -2.73 -2.13
N VAL A 37 11.47 -2.32 -0.88
CA VAL A 37 11.21 -3.18 0.30
C VAL A 37 9.77 -2.96 0.74
N TRP A 38 9.02 -4.05 0.91
CA TRP A 38 7.67 -3.99 1.46
C TRP A 38 7.69 -4.12 2.98
N HIS A 39 7.17 -3.09 3.65
CA HIS A 39 6.95 -3.04 5.09
C HIS A 39 5.48 -3.35 5.39
N ALA A 40 5.17 -4.63 5.64
CA ALA A 40 3.79 -5.10 5.79
C ALA A 40 3.06 -4.55 7.03
N ASP A 41 3.81 -4.15 8.06
CA ASP A 41 3.29 -3.59 9.31
C ASP A 41 2.60 -2.23 9.12
N ASN A 42 2.99 -1.49 8.10
CA ASN A 42 2.52 -0.13 7.83
C ASN A 42 2.14 0.08 6.35
N ASP A 43 2.03 -1.03 5.60
CA ASP A 43 1.71 -1.10 4.17
C ASP A 43 2.48 -0.08 3.31
N ARG A 44 3.79 0.04 3.54
CA ARG A 44 4.66 1.00 2.84
C ARG A 44 5.64 0.29 1.90
N LEU A 45 5.92 0.93 0.78
CA LEU A 45 7.03 0.58 -0.11
C LEU A 45 8.17 1.58 0.08
N GLU A 46 9.34 1.09 0.50
CA GLU A 46 10.55 1.89 0.62
C GLU A 46 11.46 1.68 -0.61
N PRO A 47 11.82 2.75 -1.35
CA PRO A 47 12.63 2.62 -2.56
C PRO A 47 14.08 2.23 -2.23
N VAL A 48 14.62 1.27 -2.99
CA VAL A 48 16.03 0.88 -2.93
C VAL A 48 16.78 1.56 -4.07
N HIS A 49 17.40 2.71 -3.80
CA HIS A 49 18.08 3.51 -4.83
C HIS A 49 19.33 2.84 -5.44
N HIS A 50 19.97 1.93 -4.71
CA HIS A 50 21.12 1.18 -5.21
C HIS A 50 20.94 -0.33 -4.97
N VAL A 51 20.58 -1.04 -6.03
CA VAL A 51 20.40 -2.49 -6.00
C VAL A 51 21.71 -3.18 -6.34
N ASN A 52 22.19 -4.05 -5.45
CA ASN A 52 23.34 -4.91 -5.72
C ASN A 52 22.94 -6.02 -6.71
N ARG A 53 23.15 -5.76 -8.00
CA ARG A 53 22.87 -6.72 -9.07
C ARG A 53 24.05 -7.68 -9.23
N ILE A 54 23.79 -8.98 -9.10
CA ILE A 54 24.77 -10.03 -9.38
C ILE A 54 24.45 -10.63 -10.76
N PRO A 55 25.43 -10.78 -11.67
CA PRO A 55 25.22 -11.43 -12.96
C PRO A 55 24.65 -12.85 -12.79
N LEU A 56 23.58 -13.16 -13.53
CA LEU A 56 22.93 -14.48 -13.49
C LEU A 56 23.93 -15.63 -13.74
N ALA A 57 24.93 -15.40 -14.59
CA ALA A 57 25.98 -16.39 -14.90
C ALA A 57 26.84 -16.81 -13.69
N LEU A 58 26.79 -16.05 -12.58
CA LEU A 58 27.48 -16.40 -11.33
C LEU A 58 26.62 -17.27 -10.40
N LEU A 59 25.31 -17.35 -10.63
CA LEU A 59 24.41 -18.17 -9.83
C LEU A 59 24.56 -19.64 -10.23
N LYS A 60 24.74 -20.52 -9.25
CA LYS A 60 24.90 -21.97 -9.47
C LYS A 60 23.58 -22.69 -9.17
N GLY A 61 23.21 -23.65 -10.01
CA GLY A 61 22.02 -24.49 -9.79
C GLY A 61 20.70 -23.89 -10.26
N ILE A 62 20.73 -22.83 -11.08
CA ILE A 62 19.52 -22.18 -11.64
C ILE A 62 19.18 -22.66 -13.06
N ASP A 63 20.03 -23.49 -13.67
CA ASP A 63 19.91 -23.92 -15.07
C ASP A 63 18.68 -24.80 -15.35
N GLY A 64 18.06 -25.37 -14.29
CA GLY A 64 16.92 -26.30 -14.38
C GLY A 64 15.54 -25.70 -14.08
N SER A 65 15.42 -24.39 -13.81
CA SER A 65 14.17 -23.77 -13.33
C SER A 65 13.28 -23.21 -14.45
N ARG A 66 13.40 -23.71 -15.68
CA ARG A 66 12.66 -23.18 -16.84
C ARG A 66 11.35 -23.91 -17.10
#